data_AF-A0A8B6CJS0-F1
#
_entry.id   AF-A0A8B6CJS0-F1
#
_cell.length_a   1.000
_cell.length_b   1.000
_cell.length_c   1.000
_cell.angle_alpha   90.00
_cell.angle_beta   90.00
_cell.angle_gamma   90.00
#
_symmetry.space_group_name_H-M   'P 1'
#
loop_
_entity.id
_entity.type
_entity.pdbx_description
1 polymer ?
#
loop_
_entity_poly.entity_id
_entity_poly.type
_entity_poly.pdbx_seq_one_letter_code
_entity_poly.pdbx_strand_id
1 'polypeptide(L)'
;MGDILYKKTVDKLKNQGKFQSMLLNLNEIPNMLEINELKFKIDKKPILFGQAIQTVTSAGFMSLQDALIESFKQSSSALVMIGAICSAVHSENGLFYFFDSHSHSYSALYEPKDSNGMSILIGFTNVNDLVNYMYSFYTSMHIDLVSDFEILPLCFAEMATALVLNRQLKKYFEDQKRKNSTPGRPDNNLNNCNK
;
A
#
# COMPACT_ATOMS: atom_id res chain seq x y z
N MET A 1 -3.99 -0.53 15.21
CA MET A 1 -3.75 0.78 14.53
C MET A 1 -4.90 1.14 13.59
N GLY A 2 -5.34 0.21 12.71
CA GLY A 2 -6.51 0.41 11.83
C GLY A 2 -7.78 0.85 12.57
N ASP A 3 -8.14 0.19 13.67
CA ASP A 3 -9.33 0.54 14.46
C ASP A 3 -9.31 1.98 15.00
N ILE A 4 -8.13 2.45 15.42
CA ILE A 4 -7.96 3.81 15.93
C ILE A 4 -8.16 4.81 14.80
N LEU A 5 -7.60 4.53 13.62
CA LEU A 5 -7.78 5.36 12.42
C LEU A 5 -9.25 5.39 11.99
N TYR A 6 -9.92 4.23 11.98
CA TYR A 6 -11.34 4.10 11.67
C TYR A 6 -12.18 4.92 12.62
N LYS A 7 -12.05 4.73 13.95
CA LYS A 7 -12.81 5.47 14.97
C LYS A 7 -12.64 6.98 14.82
N LYS A 8 -11.39 7.45 14.71
CA LYS A 8 -11.10 8.89 14.48
C LYS A 8 -11.75 9.43 13.20
N THR A 9 -11.76 8.64 12.14
CA THR A 9 -12.37 9.01 10.86
C THR A 9 -13.90 9.08 10.99
N VAL A 10 -14.51 8.08 11.61
CA VAL A 10 -15.95 8.03 11.89
C VAL A 10 -16.39 9.22 12.74
N ASP A 11 -15.68 9.51 13.83
CA ASP A 11 -16.01 10.63 14.72
C ASP A 11 -15.95 11.97 13.97
N LYS A 12 -14.92 12.15 13.13
CA LYS A 12 -14.81 13.32 12.26
C LYS A 12 -15.98 13.44 11.28
N LEU A 13 -16.37 12.34 10.62
CA LEU A 13 -17.47 12.33 9.65
C LEU A 13 -18.82 12.58 10.33
N LYS A 14 -19.05 12.01 11.53
CA LYS A 14 -20.24 12.27 12.34
C LYS A 14 -20.35 13.74 12.72
N ASN A 15 -19.26 14.33 13.21
CA ASN A 15 -19.21 15.76 13.56
C ASN A 15 -19.47 16.69 12.36
N GLN A 16 -19.22 16.21 11.13
CA GLN A 16 -19.49 16.94 9.90
C GLN A 16 -20.87 16.64 9.29
N GLY A 17 -21.68 15.77 9.90
CA GLY A 17 -22.95 15.30 9.35
C GLY A 17 -22.81 14.48 8.07
N LYS A 18 -21.63 13.90 7.82
CA LYS A 18 -21.28 13.17 6.59
C LYS A 18 -21.22 11.65 6.75
N PHE A 19 -21.32 11.13 7.96
CA PHE A 19 -21.28 9.69 8.21
C PHE A 19 -22.63 9.04 7.87
N GLN A 20 -22.67 8.24 6.81
CA GLN A 20 -23.92 7.68 6.26
C GLN A 20 -24.11 6.19 6.56
N SER A 21 -23.03 5.44 6.69
CA SER A 21 -23.05 3.98 6.84
C SER A 21 -22.02 3.52 7.87
N MET A 22 -22.21 2.33 8.42
CA MET A 22 -21.23 1.69 9.31
C MET A 22 -19.90 1.36 8.60
N LEU A 23 -19.89 1.29 7.27
CA LEU A 23 -18.68 1.06 6.47
C LEU A 23 -18.25 2.37 5.80
N LEU A 24 -16.93 2.60 5.76
CA LEU A 24 -16.37 3.75 5.06
C LEU A 24 -16.22 3.45 3.57
N ASN A 25 -16.56 4.42 2.74
CA ASN A 25 -16.24 4.42 1.32
C ASN A 25 -14.80 4.90 1.08
N LEU A 26 -14.23 4.61 -0.10
CA LEU A 26 -12.86 5.03 -0.47
C LEU A 26 -12.65 6.56 -0.40
N ASN A 27 -13.70 7.33 -0.69
CA ASN A 27 -13.69 8.78 -0.59
C ASN A 27 -13.60 9.29 0.86
N GLU A 28 -14.04 8.48 1.84
CA GLU A 28 -14.07 8.84 3.26
C GLU A 28 -12.76 8.54 3.99
N ILE A 29 -11.83 7.84 3.35
CA ILE A 29 -10.48 7.59 3.87
C ILE A 29 -9.79 8.93 4.18
N PRO A 30 -9.10 9.07 5.32
CA PRO A 30 -8.44 10.33 5.66
C PRO A 30 -7.29 10.66 4.69
N ASN A 31 -7.03 11.95 4.47
CA ASN A 31 -5.90 12.44 3.68
C ASN A 31 -4.59 12.55 4.49
N MET A 32 -4.65 12.20 5.78
CA MET A 32 -3.51 12.26 6.69
C MET A 32 -3.56 11.07 7.64
N LEU A 33 -2.40 10.47 7.86
CA LEU A 33 -2.21 9.31 8.72
C LEU A 33 -1.10 9.62 9.71
N GLU A 34 -1.29 9.25 10.98
CA GLU A 34 -0.27 9.38 12.00
C GLU A 34 0.10 7.99 12.53
N ILE A 35 1.36 7.60 12.35
CA ILE A 35 1.92 6.32 12.80
C ILE A 35 3.18 6.63 13.59
N ASN A 36 3.23 6.20 14.86
CA ASN A 36 4.41 6.37 15.72
C ASN A 36 4.94 7.82 15.72
N GLU A 37 4.03 8.80 15.88
CA GLU A 37 4.31 10.25 15.86
C GLU A 37 4.77 10.83 14.51
N LEU A 38 4.91 9.99 13.48
CA LEU A 38 5.17 10.44 12.12
C LEU A 38 3.83 10.71 11.43
N LYS A 39 3.75 11.87 10.77
CA LYS A 39 2.58 12.26 9.99
C LYS A 39 2.86 12.03 8.52
N PHE A 40 1.97 11.32 7.85
CA PHE A 40 2.00 11.06 6.43
C PHE A 40 0.80 11.75 5.79
N LYS A 41 1.06 12.53 4.73
CA LYS A 41 0.02 12.95 3.80
C LYS A 41 -0.27 11.79 2.86
N ILE A 42 -1.55 11.46 2.71
CA ILE A 42 -2.03 10.49 1.75
C ILE A 42 -2.48 11.25 0.52
N ASP A 43 -1.83 11.00 -0.61
CA ASP A 43 -2.20 11.49 -1.92
C ASP A 43 -3.00 10.42 -2.66
N LYS A 44 -4.31 10.66 -2.80
CA LYS A 44 -5.26 9.75 -3.44
C LYS A 44 -5.28 10.03 -4.95
N LYS A 45 -5.03 9.01 -5.75
CA LYS A 45 -5.17 9.09 -7.21
C LYS A 45 -6.62 8.84 -7.63
N PRO A 46 -7.00 9.14 -8.90
CA PRO A 46 -8.33 8.84 -9.40
C PRO A 46 -8.70 7.37 -9.17
N ILE A 47 -9.93 7.13 -8.70
CA ILE A 47 -10.46 5.78 -8.50
C ILE A 47 -10.62 5.11 -9.87
N LEU A 48 -10.09 3.90 -9.99
CA LEU A 48 -10.33 3.01 -11.12
C LEU A 48 -11.49 2.10 -10.76
N PHE A 49 -12.37 1.81 -11.70
CA PHE A 49 -13.52 0.94 -11.48
C PHE A 49 -13.75 0.04 -12.69
N GLY A 50 -14.41 -1.07 -12.45
CA GLY A 50 -14.70 -2.08 -13.46
C GLY A 50 -15.41 -3.26 -12.85
N GLN A 51 -15.40 -4.38 -13.55
CA GLN A 51 -16.00 -5.63 -13.08
C GLN A 51 -14.93 -6.66 -12.79
N ALA A 52 -15.09 -7.41 -11.70
CA ALA A 52 -14.15 -8.45 -11.29
C ALA A 52 -14.22 -9.72 -12.17
N ILE A 53 -14.81 -9.63 -13.36
CA ILE A 53 -15.03 -10.75 -14.26
C ILE A 53 -13.72 -11.07 -15.00
N GLN A 54 -13.37 -12.34 -15.05
CA GLN A 54 -12.18 -12.84 -15.74
C GLN A 54 -12.25 -12.67 -17.27
N THR A 55 -13.46 -12.59 -17.82
CA THR A 55 -13.76 -12.41 -19.24
C THR A 55 -14.27 -11.00 -19.54
N VAL A 56 -13.53 -10.29 -20.39
CA VAL A 56 -13.84 -8.95 -20.90
C VAL A 56 -15.25 -8.95 -21.47
N THR A 57 -16.21 -8.41 -20.73
CA THR A 57 -17.59 -8.30 -21.18
C THR A 57 -17.96 -6.83 -21.25
N SER A 58 -18.34 -6.43 -22.47
CA SER A 58 -18.76 -5.10 -22.90
C SER A 58 -17.67 -4.02 -23.01
N ALA A 59 -17.71 -3.28 -24.12
CA ALA A 59 -16.78 -2.22 -24.46
C ALA A 59 -16.90 -1.05 -23.46
N GLY A 60 -15.96 -0.94 -22.52
CA GLY A 60 -15.83 0.24 -21.65
C GLY A 60 -15.36 -0.03 -20.22
N PHE A 61 -15.47 -1.25 -19.70
CA PHE A 61 -15.04 -1.58 -18.33
C PHE A 61 -13.65 -2.20 -18.31
N MET A 62 -12.84 -1.79 -17.33
CA MET A 62 -11.49 -2.31 -17.13
C MET A 62 -11.57 -3.66 -16.40
N SER A 63 -10.74 -4.62 -16.80
CA SER A 63 -10.57 -5.86 -16.02
C SER A 63 -9.85 -5.57 -14.70
N LEU A 64 -9.99 -6.43 -13.70
CA LEU A 64 -9.25 -6.29 -12.44
C LEU A 64 -7.73 -6.25 -12.68
N GLN A 65 -7.24 -7.06 -13.61
CA GLN A 65 -5.83 -7.10 -13.98
C GLN A 65 -5.36 -5.78 -14.60
N ASP A 66 -6.10 -5.26 -15.58
CA ASP A 66 -5.75 -3.99 -16.23
C ASP A 66 -5.80 -2.82 -15.24
N ALA A 67 -6.77 -2.83 -14.32
CA ALA A 67 -6.91 -1.81 -13.29
C ALA A 67 -5.79 -1.85 -12.27
N LEU A 68 -5.31 -3.04 -11.89
CA LEU A 68 -4.12 -3.15 -11.05
C LEU A 68 -2.87 -2.65 -11.77
N ILE A 69 -2.68 -3.03 -13.03
CA ILE A 69 -1.55 -2.55 -13.84
C ILE A 69 -1.57 -1.02 -13.96
N GLU A 70 -2.73 -0.44 -14.26
CA GLU A 70 -2.89 1.02 -14.37
C GLU A 70 -2.73 1.72 -13.02
N SER A 71 -3.21 1.11 -11.94
CA SER A 71 -2.97 1.60 -10.58
C SER A 71 -1.48 1.65 -10.26
N PHE A 72 -0.73 0.60 -10.60
CA PHE A 72 0.71 0.52 -10.31
C PHE A 72 1.56 1.51 -11.13
N LYS A 73 1.05 2.04 -12.24
CA LYS A 73 1.69 3.17 -12.94
C LYS A 73 1.55 4.49 -12.17
N GLN A 74 0.50 4.62 -11.35
CA GLN A 74 0.19 5.85 -10.61
C GLN A 74 0.73 5.83 -9.18
N SER A 75 0.81 4.66 -8.55
CA SER A 75 1.35 4.48 -7.21
C SER A 75 1.80 3.03 -6.96
N SER A 76 2.79 2.84 -6.09
CA SER A 76 3.16 1.50 -5.60
C SER A 76 2.10 0.85 -4.70
N SER A 77 1.17 1.61 -4.11
CA SER A 77 0.14 1.06 -3.22
C SER A 77 -1.26 1.41 -3.71
N ALA A 78 -2.21 0.51 -3.47
CA ALA A 78 -3.62 0.77 -3.69
C ALA A 78 -4.52 0.02 -2.70
N LEU A 79 -5.72 0.54 -2.50
CA LEU A 79 -6.81 -0.17 -1.84
C LEU A 79 -7.75 -0.72 -2.91
N VAL A 80 -8.22 -1.94 -2.70
CA VAL A 80 -9.13 -2.63 -3.61
C VAL A 80 -10.40 -2.97 -2.84
N MET A 81 -11.52 -2.48 -3.33
CA MET A 81 -12.86 -2.79 -2.84
C MET A 81 -13.56 -3.70 -3.84
N ILE A 82 -14.00 -4.88 -3.38
CA ILE A 82 -14.93 -5.74 -4.13
C ILE A 82 -16.05 -6.14 -3.18
N GLY A 83 -17.29 -5.77 -3.53
CA GLY A 83 -18.40 -5.83 -2.58
C GLY A 83 -18.14 -4.97 -1.34
N ALA A 84 -18.26 -5.57 -0.15
CA ALA A 84 -18.00 -4.89 1.13
C ALA A 84 -16.60 -5.16 1.71
N ILE A 85 -15.73 -5.84 0.95
CA ILE A 85 -14.39 -6.23 1.41
C ILE A 85 -13.35 -5.25 0.87
N CYS A 86 -12.48 -4.78 1.76
CA CYS A 86 -11.37 -3.89 1.47
C CYS A 86 -10.06 -4.64 1.69
N SER A 87 -9.28 -4.82 0.63
CA SER A 87 -7.92 -5.33 0.69
C SER A 87 -6.93 -4.25 0.25
N ALA A 88 -5.65 -4.45 0.58
CA ALA A 88 -4.58 -3.58 0.12
C ALA A 88 -3.65 -4.37 -0.81
N VAL A 89 -3.17 -3.70 -1.85
CA VAL A 89 -2.15 -4.21 -2.75
C VAL A 89 -0.95 -3.28 -2.78
N HIS A 90 0.24 -3.85 -2.88
CA HIS A 90 1.49 -3.10 -2.96
C HIS A 90 2.42 -3.71 -4.00
N SER A 91 3.16 -2.89 -4.74
CA SER A 91 4.18 -3.32 -5.68
C SER A 91 5.51 -2.66 -5.37
N GLU A 92 6.55 -3.47 -5.23
CA GLU A 92 7.91 -3.02 -4.96
C GLU A 92 8.91 -3.97 -5.62
N ASN A 93 9.90 -3.41 -6.33
CA ASN A 93 11.00 -4.17 -6.94
C ASN A 93 10.55 -5.35 -7.84
N GLY A 94 9.42 -5.19 -8.54
CA GLY A 94 8.84 -6.24 -9.40
C GLY A 94 8.09 -7.35 -8.66
N LEU A 95 7.95 -7.24 -7.34
CA LEU A 95 7.11 -8.09 -6.52
C LEU A 95 5.77 -7.39 -6.25
N PHE A 96 4.75 -8.19 -6.00
CA PHE A 96 3.39 -7.75 -5.71
C PHE A 96 2.94 -8.38 -4.40
N TYR A 97 2.30 -7.59 -3.55
CA TYR A 97 1.86 -8.01 -2.22
C TYR A 97 0.37 -7.77 -2.09
N PHE A 98 -0.34 -8.75 -1.55
CA PHE A 98 -1.74 -8.66 -1.15
C PHE A 98 -1.83 -8.69 0.37
N PHE A 99 -2.63 -7.79 0.94
CA PHE A 99 -2.92 -7.75 2.36
C PHE A 99 -4.44 -7.69 2.60
N ASP A 100 -4.91 -8.53 3.52
CA ASP A 100 -6.26 -8.43 4.08
C ASP A 100 -6.22 -8.52 5.60
N SER A 101 -7.02 -7.67 6.25
CA SER A 101 -7.03 -7.52 7.71
C SER A 101 -8.02 -8.44 8.43
N HIS A 102 -8.90 -9.15 7.71
CA HIS A 102 -9.85 -10.07 8.30
C HIS A 102 -9.18 -11.36 8.77
N SER A 103 -9.95 -12.20 9.46
CA SER A 103 -9.49 -13.50 9.93
C SER A 103 -9.40 -14.50 8.79
N HIS A 104 -8.22 -15.09 8.59
CA HIS A 104 -7.97 -16.12 7.60
C HIS A 104 -7.35 -17.38 8.20
N SER A 105 -7.53 -18.49 7.49
CA SER A 105 -6.86 -19.77 7.77
C SER A 105 -5.35 -19.71 7.50
N TYR A 106 -4.64 -20.77 7.88
CA TYR A 106 -3.25 -21.01 7.46
C TYR A 106 -3.09 -21.17 5.94
N SER A 107 -4.15 -21.53 5.20
CA SER A 107 -4.13 -21.55 3.73
C SER A 107 -4.37 -20.16 3.11
N ALA A 108 -4.45 -19.12 3.93
CA ALA A 108 -4.69 -17.74 3.55
C ALA A 108 -5.98 -17.55 2.74
N LEU A 109 -6.99 -18.35 3.07
CA LEU A 109 -8.38 -18.19 2.61
C LEU A 109 -9.25 -17.72 3.77
N TYR A 110 -10.44 -17.22 3.47
CA TYR A 110 -11.37 -16.75 4.48
C TYR A 110 -11.72 -17.83 5.50
N GLU A 111 -11.68 -17.48 6.79
CA GLU A 111 -12.32 -18.24 7.86
C GLU A 111 -13.40 -17.40 8.55
N PRO A 112 -14.48 -18.02 9.05
CA PRO A 112 -15.49 -17.32 9.82
C PRO A 112 -14.89 -16.57 11.01
N LYS A 113 -15.46 -15.39 11.33
CA LYS A 113 -15.00 -14.48 12.40
C LYS A 113 -14.82 -15.09 13.80
N ASP A 114 -15.44 -16.24 14.07
CA ASP A 114 -15.32 -16.96 15.34
C ASP A 114 -14.07 -17.87 15.40
N SER A 115 -13.22 -17.85 14.38
CA SER A 115 -11.93 -18.56 14.37
C SER A 115 -10.78 -17.69 14.90
N ASN A 116 -9.73 -18.34 15.41
CA ASN A 116 -8.44 -17.69 15.74
C ASN A 116 -7.65 -17.33 14.47
N GLY A 117 -8.32 -16.84 13.44
CA GLY A 117 -7.71 -16.47 12.17
C GLY A 117 -6.78 -15.26 12.30
N MET A 118 -5.89 -15.12 11.32
CA MET A 118 -4.88 -14.06 11.28
C MET A 118 -5.06 -13.18 10.04
N SER A 119 -4.63 -11.92 10.13
CA SER A 119 -4.43 -11.09 8.94
C SER A 119 -3.34 -11.68 8.06
N ILE A 120 -3.46 -11.54 6.75
CA ILE A 120 -2.52 -12.16 5.80
C ILE A 120 -1.76 -11.11 5.00
N LEU A 121 -0.51 -11.44 4.66
CA LEU A 121 0.31 -10.73 3.69
C LEU A 121 0.93 -11.79 2.77
N ILE A 122 0.58 -11.77 1.48
CA ILE A 122 1.07 -12.76 0.49
C ILE A 122 1.81 -12.04 -0.62
N GLY A 123 2.97 -12.57 -0.99
CA GLY A 123 3.79 -12.05 -2.09
C GLY A 123 3.66 -12.88 -3.36
N PHE A 124 3.71 -12.21 -4.51
CA PHE A 124 3.65 -12.76 -5.85
C PHE A 124 4.76 -12.15 -6.72
N THR A 125 5.27 -12.91 -7.68
CA THR A 125 6.33 -12.46 -8.59
C THR A 125 5.80 -11.83 -9.88
N ASN A 126 4.49 -11.91 -10.12
CA ASN A 126 3.82 -11.30 -11.25
C ASN A 126 2.36 -10.95 -10.89
N VAL A 127 1.80 -9.99 -11.64
CA VAL A 127 0.44 -9.48 -11.39
C VAL A 127 -0.65 -10.51 -11.70
N ASN A 128 -0.42 -11.45 -12.62
CA ASN A 128 -1.41 -12.47 -12.98
C ASN A 128 -1.66 -13.42 -11.81
N ASP A 129 -0.61 -13.85 -11.11
CA ASP A 129 -0.73 -14.72 -9.94
C ASP A 129 -1.44 -14.00 -8.79
N LEU A 130 -1.15 -12.71 -8.58
CA LEU A 130 -1.89 -11.87 -7.65
C LEU A 130 -3.39 -11.85 -7.99
N VAL A 131 -3.74 -11.59 -9.26
CA VAL A 131 -5.14 -11.52 -9.72
C VAL A 131 -5.85 -12.86 -9.55
N ASN A 132 -5.21 -13.97 -9.94
CA ASN A 132 -5.76 -15.31 -9.78
C ASN A 132 -6.00 -15.65 -8.31
N TYR A 133 -5.06 -15.26 -7.44
CA TYR A 133 -5.24 -15.38 -6.00
C TYR A 133 -6.42 -14.53 -5.51
N MET A 134 -6.52 -13.27 -5.91
CA MET A 134 -7.62 -12.38 -5.54
C MET A 134 -8.98 -12.96 -5.94
N TYR A 135 -9.13 -13.52 -7.15
CA TYR A 135 -10.35 -14.20 -7.55
C TYR A 135 -10.69 -15.38 -6.63
N SER A 136 -9.70 -16.22 -6.31
CA SER A 136 -9.90 -17.37 -5.40
C SER A 136 -10.28 -16.90 -3.99
N PHE A 137 -9.61 -15.85 -3.51
CA PHE A 137 -9.84 -15.22 -2.22
C PHE A 137 -11.27 -14.67 -2.11
N TYR A 138 -11.71 -13.81 -3.04
CA TYR A 138 -13.05 -13.23 -2.99
C TYR A 138 -14.15 -14.28 -3.21
N THR A 139 -13.90 -15.29 -4.06
CA THR A 139 -14.81 -16.44 -4.20
C THR A 139 -14.94 -17.20 -2.87
N SER A 140 -13.84 -17.38 -2.12
CA SER A 140 -13.87 -18.03 -0.80
C SER A 140 -14.67 -17.24 0.25
N MET A 141 -14.84 -15.93 0.03
CA MET A 141 -15.68 -15.05 0.84
C MET A 141 -17.14 -15.00 0.37
N HIS A 142 -17.52 -15.85 -0.59
CA HIS A 142 -18.83 -15.84 -1.24
C HIS A 142 -19.18 -14.51 -1.93
N ILE A 143 -18.16 -13.77 -2.41
CA ILE A 143 -18.36 -12.59 -3.25
C ILE A 143 -18.48 -13.05 -4.70
N ASP A 144 -19.55 -12.65 -5.37
CA ASP A 144 -19.75 -12.92 -6.78
C ASP A 144 -18.77 -12.07 -7.62
N LEU A 145 -17.98 -12.70 -8.48
CA LEU A 145 -16.99 -12.01 -9.33
C LEU A 145 -17.63 -11.23 -10.49
N VAL A 146 -18.96 -11.28 -10.66
CA VAL A 146 -19.66 -10.26 -11.47
C VAL A 146 -19.81 -8.92 -10.75
N SER A 147 -19.39 -8.83 -9.48
CA SER A 147 -19.43 -7.58 -8.72
C SER A 147 -18.50 -6.53 -9.33
N ASP A 148 -18.93 -5.28 -9.21
CA ASP A 148 -18.09 -4.13 -9.50
C ASP A 148 -16.95 -4.07 -8.48
N PHE A 149 -15.79 -3.58 -8.93
CA PHE A 149 -14.67 -3.23 -8.08
C PHE A 149 -14.37 -1.74 -8.13
N GLU A 150 -13.75 -1.25 -7.06
CA GLU A 150 -13.08 0.06 -7.04
C GLU A 150 -11.63 -0.12 -6.57
N ILE A 151 -10.70 0.53 -7.25
CA ILE A 151 -9.28 0.60 -6.85
C ILE A 151 -8.92 2.06 -6.61
N LEU A 152 -8.43 2.36 -5.41
CA LEU A 152 -7.90 3.66 -5.05
C LEU A 152 -6.37 3.57 -4.93
N PRO A 153 -5.60 4.07 -5.92
CA PRO A 153 -4.15 4.17 -5.77
C PRO A 153 -3.79 5.27 -4.76
N LEU A 154 -2.81 4.98 -3.91
CA LEU A 154 -2.41 5.82 -2.77
C LEU A 154 -0.90 6.05 -2.74
N CYS A 155 -0.47 7.30 -2.78
CA CYS A 155 0.92 7.66 -2.47
C CYS A 155 1.01 8.23 -1.05
N PHE A 156 2.09 7.90 -0.34
CA PHE A 156 2.34 8.38 1.00
C PHE A 156 3.54 9.32 0.99
N ALA A 157 3.36 10.54 1.49
CA ALA A 157 4.43 11.50 1.68
C ALA A 157 4.61 11.79 3.16
N GLU A 158 5.77 11.44 3.72
CA GLU A 158 6.11 11.78 5.09
C GLU A 158 6.22 13.31 5.21
N MET A 159 5.48 13.88 6.17
CA MET A 159 5.55 15.29 6.48
C MET A 159 6.74 15.51 7.40
N ALA A 160 7.63 16.43 7.03
CA ALA A 160 8.77 16.80 7.86
C ALA A 160 8.29 17.31 9.22
N THR A 161 8.50 16.51 10.28
CA THR A 161 8.40 16.95 11.66
C THR A 161 9.80 17.27 12.19
N ALA A 162 9.91 18.00 13.31
CA ALA A 162 11.21 18.25 13.94
C ALA A 162 11.99 16.95 14.22
N LEU A 163 11.29 15.84 14.48
CA LEU A 163 11.89 14.51 14.66
C LEU A 163 12.46 13.95 13.34
N VAL A 164 11.77 14.12 12.22
CA VAL A 164 12.25 13.72 10.88
C VAL A 164 13.50 14.51 10.52
N LEU A 165 13.46 15.84 10.75
CA LEU A 165 14.61 16.71 10.52
C LEU A 165 15.79 16.27 11.38
N ASN A 166 15.57 15.97 12.66
CA ASN A 166 16.62 15.46 13.55
C ASN A 166 17.19 14.12 13.08
N ARG A 167 16.38 13.18 12.60
CA ARG A 167 16.86 11.91 12.03
C ARG A 167 17.68 12.12 10.76
N GLN A 168 17.21 12.99 9.86
CA GLN A 168 17.92 13.32 8.61
C GLN A 168 19.24 14.03 8.89
N LEU A 169 19.25 15.01 9.80
CA LEU A 169 20.47 15.69 10.25
C LEU A 169 21.45 14.71 10.88
N LYS A 170 20.98 13.81 11.75
CA LYS A 170 21.83 12.79 12.37
C LYS A 170 22.46 11.88 11.32
N LYS A 171 21.68 11.38 10.36
CA LYS A 171 22.18 10.57 9.23
C LYS A 171 23.22 11.33 8.40
N TYR A 172 22.94 12.59 8.06
CA TYR A 172 23.89 13.47 7.36
C TYR A 172 25.21 13.60 8.12
N PHE A 173 25.19 13.89 9.42
CA PHE A 173 26.40 14.02 10.22
C PHE A 173 27.18 12.69 10.33
N GLU A 174 26.49 11.55 10.39
CA GLU A 174 27.13 10.23 10.35
C GLU A 174 27.79 9.95 8.99
N ASP A 175 27.14 10.32 7.88
CA ASP A 175 27.70 10.20 6.52
C ASP A 175 28.95 11.10 6.36
N GLN A 176 28.92 12.32 6.90
CA GLN A 176 30.08 13.23 6.89
C GLN A 176 31.25 12.68 7.71
N LYS A 177 30.97 12.10 8.88
CA LYS A 177 32.01 11.43 9.69
C LYS A 177 32.65 10.28 8.92
N ARG A 178 31.87 9.47 8.19
CA ARG A 178 32.38 8.36 7.35
C ARG A 178 33.24 8.85 6.18
N LYS A 179 32.83 9.92 5.49
CA LYS A 179 33.64 10.53 4.41
C LYS A 179 34.97 11.08 4.91
N ASN A 180 34.97 11.71 6.08
CA ASN A 180 36.17 12.31 6.67
C ASN A 180 37.10 11.30 7.36
N SER A 181 36.67 10.05 7.54
CA SER A 181 37.48 8.97 8.12
C SER A 181 38.05 8.00 7.09
N THR A 182 37.85 8.26 5.79
CA THR A 182 38.55 7.54 4.72
C THR A 182 39.81 8.34 4.35
N PRO A 183 41.05 7.87 4.64
CA PRO A 183 42.25 8.59 4.26
C PRO A 183 42.37 8.65 2.74
N GLY A 184 42.75 9.82 2.22
CA GLY A 184 42.99 10.03 0.80
C GLY A 184 43.98 9.02 0.21
N ARG A 185 43.76 8.68 -1.07
CA ARG A 185 44.72 7.95 -1.92
C ARG A 185 46.12 8.59 -1.83
N PRO A 186 47.19 7.78 -1.94
CA PRO A 186 48.56 8.24 -1.74
C PRO A 186 49.00 9.25 -2.80
N ASP A 187 49.73 10.26 -2.35
CA ASP A 187 50.47 11.20 -3.18
C ASP A 187 51.45 10.45 -4.09
N ASN A 188 51.25 10.54 -5.39
CA ASN A 188 52.26 10.21 -6.39
C ASN A 188 53.34 11.30 -6.36
N ASN A 189 54.32 11.17 -5.47
CA ASN A 189 55.56 11.91 -5.58
C ASN A 189 56.54 11.14 -6.48
N LEU A 190 56.75 11.70 -7.68
CA LEU A 190 57.94 11.51 -8.49
C LEU A 190 59.18 11.81 -7.65
N ASN A 191 60.13 10.86 -7.58
CA ASN A 191 61.58 11.08 -7.73
C ASN A 191 62.36 9.82 -7.31
N ASN A 192 62.95 9.13 -8.29
CA ASN A 192 64.38 8.77 -8.30
C ASN A 192 64.65 7.70 -9.37
N CYS A 193 65.10 8.13 -10.54
CA CYS A 193 65.97 7.32 -11.40
C CYS A 193 67.31 8.06 -11.53
N ASN A 194 68.28 7.64 -10.72
CA ASN A 194 69.70 7.85 -10.99
C ASN A 194 70.30 6.51 -11.43
N LYS A 195 70.82 6.46 -12.65
CA LYS A 195 71.95 5.63 -13.09
C LYS A 195 72.80 6.46 -14.03
#